data_AF-A0A1Q9EFB7-F1
#
_entry.id   AF-A0A1Q9EFB7-F1
#
_cell.length_a   1.000
_cell.length_b   1.000
_cell.length_c   1.000
_cell.angle_alpha   90.00
_cell.angle_beta   90.00
_cell.angle_gamma   90.00
#
_symmetry.space_group_name_H-M   'P 1'
#
loop_
_entity.id
_entity.type
_entity.pdbx_description
1 polymer ?
#
loop_
_entity_poly.entity_id
_entity_poly.type
_entity_poly.pdbx_seq_one_letter_code
_entity_poly.pdbx_strand_id
1 'polypeptide(L)'
;MVCCSQSLNPTGYQATVRLPCLPEAWATKLFAGEVCLNKQAAEQSAAAIALAAIEADEGLCTLANEKAPKKPPAEGTEGKKPGGGKGWKNWWAPTPAGPDLPREAISEAPLPATVMEWKGQFGWVKLVQPLEHPAASKREGKVQNQDIHIVVGGAIMPFYTELVALMRKDATTIAALLIHLQRARLQVDYNLLLFRAAALIRLFKHLMVNYAEEFGHSLRLLIEQNMELRPADNQKRLARFKTFHEDPSMLALLKRASVSLQLMQHATAIACRESGPEPALKQLASQKVEQATSSHLQSILANFSRDLSLDLDDVVLTLWMTQSHICIRFHVFTKWPYKIWTLSKQFNAAVYLHSMDQFLQEDEAWHSKKHFDQTLLADTNMVDKDKAAAIEKLMQKDDWRSEVFWEQVYLHKQDLKEGKESLSEGAMVSVKVYLDSMGLGAVEV
;
A
#
# COMPACT_ATOMS: atom_id res chain seq x y z
N MET A 1 16.73 -17.58 14.97
CA MET A 1 16.35 -18.02 16.33
C MET A 1 14.94 -18.57 16.28
N VAL A 2 14.69 -19.74 16.86
CA VAL A 2 13.33 -20.32 16.97
C VAL A 2 13.00 -20.42 18.45
N CYS A 3 11.95 -19.75 18.91
CA CYS A 3 11.51 -19.78 20.30
C CYS A 3 10.12 -20.43 20.38
N CYS A 4 9.91 -21.33 21.33
CA CYS A 4 8.64 -21.99 21.57
C CYS A 4 8.30 -21.93 23.07
N SER A 5 7.18 -21.30 23.41
CA SER A 5 6.64 -21.24 24.77
C SER A 5 5.56 -22.30 24.97
N GLN A 6 5.59 -23.01 26.10
CA GLN A 6 4.52 -23.90 26.52
C GLN A 6 3.95 -23.41 27.85
N SER A 7 2.61 -23.44 27.98
CA SER A 7 1.95 -23.20 29.26
C SER A 7 2.09 -24.46 30.12
N LEU A 8 2.72 -24.33 31.29
CA LEU A 8 2.79 -25.38 32.30
C LEU A 8 1.73 -25.06 33.35
N ASN A 9 0.50 -25.50 33.12
CA ASN A 9 -0.59 -25.28 34.07
C ASN A 9 -0.31 -25.98 35.42
N PRO A 10 -0.53 -25.33 36.59
CA PRO A 10 -0.90 -23.92 36.83
C PRO A 10 0.27 -23.03 37.28
N THR A 11 1.53 -23.41 37.04
CA THR A 11 2.70 -22.79 37.67
C THR A 11 3.38 -21.69 36.83
N GLY A 12 3.02 -21.54 35.57
CA GLY A 12 3.47 -20.45 34.70
C GLY A 12 3.77 -20.89 33.28
N TYR A 13 4.48 -20.06 32.54
CA TYR A 13 4.95 -20.32 31.18
C TYR A 13 6.43 -20.67 31.23
N GLN A 14 6.84 -21.67 30.47
CA GLN A 14 8.25 -21.95 30.19
C GLN A 14 8.49 -21.88 28.70
N ALA A 15 9.59 -21.25 28.28
CA ALA A 15 9.97 -21.22 26.87
C ALA A 15 11.27 -21.97 26.63
N THR A 16 11.44 -22.44 25.41
CA THR A 16 12.67 -23.04 24.91
C THR A 16 13.12 -22.30 23.65
N VAL A 17 14.43 -22.11 23.51
CA VAL A 17 15.04 -21.48 22.32
C VAL A 17 16.03 -22.42 21.64
N ARG A 18 16.02 -22.41 20.31
CA ARG A 18 16.96 -23.13 19.43
C ARG A 18 17.61 -22.16 18.44
N LEU A 19 18.91 -22.32 18.22
CA LEU A 19 19.73 -21.44 17.38
C LEU A 19 20.33 -22.21 16.19
N PRO A 20 19.54 -22.51 15.14
CA PRO A 20 19.98 -23.36 14.02
C PRO A 20 21.11 -22.77 13.16
N CYS A 21 21.48 -21.51 13.38
CA CYS A 21 22.56 -20.82 12.68
C CYS A 21 23.94 -21.00 13.35
N LEU A 22 24.00 -21.60 14.55
CA LEU A 22 25.25 -21.90 15.23
C LEU A 22 25.84 -23.23 14.73
N PRO A 23 27.17 -23.44 14.82
CA PRO A 23 27.81 -24.65 14.32
C PRO A 23 27.41 -25.93 15.08
N GLU A 24 27.29 -27.02 14.33
CA GLU A 24 27.21 -28.42 14.82
C GLU A 24 26.23 -28.63 15.99
N ALA A 25 26.74 -29.07 17.14
CA ALA A 25 25.97 -29.44 18.32
C ALA A 25 25.13 -28.27 18.87
N TRP A 26 25.56 -27.02 18.65
CA TRP A 26 24.84 -25.83 19.08
C TRP A 26 23.57 -25.57 18.24
N ALA A 27 23.55 -26.00 16.97
CA ALA A 27 22.37 -25.88 16.11
C ALA A 27 21.17 -26.69 16.62
N THR A 28 21.45 -27.81 17.31
CA THR A 28 20.46 -28.75 17.84
C THR A 28 20.17 -28.56 19.32
N LYS A 29 21.03 -27.83 20.05
CA LYS A 29 20.88 -27.59 21.49
C LYS A 29 19.63 -26.73 21.77
N LEU A 30 18.81 -27.19 22.71
CA LEU A 30 17.63 -26.49 23.21
C LEU A 30 17.97 -25.86 24.56
N PHE A 31 17.67 -24.58 24.73
CA PHE A 31 17.85 -23.86 25.99
C PHE A 31 16.49 -23.57 26.59
N ALA A 32 16.19 -24.13 27.75
CA ALA A 32 14.94 -23.89 28.46
C ALA A 32 15.11 -22.72 29.43
N GLY A 33 14.22 -21.73 29.35
CA GLY A 33 14.09 -20.62 30.28
C GLY A 33 13.57 -21.04 31.65
N GLU A 34 13.61 -20.13 32.59
CA GLU A 34 12.88 -20.26 33.86
C GLU A 34 11.37 -20.17 33.63
N VAL A 35 10.59 -20.71 34.58
CA VAL A 35 9.13 -20.57 34.56
C VAL A 35 8.76 -19.16 34.99
N CYS A 36 8.04 -18.44 34.13
CA CYS A 36 7.61 -17.06 34.37
C CYS A 36 6.08 -16.93 34.34
N LEU A 37 5.55 -15.91 35.01
CA LEU A 37 4.10 -15.67 35.05
C LEU A 37 3.50 -15.26 33.69
N ASN A 38 4.32 -14.76 32.77
CA ASN A 38 3.90 -14.37 31.44
C ASN A 38 4.82 -14.97 30.37
N LYS A 39 4.25 -15.18 29.18
CA LYS A 39 4.93 -15.80 28.04
C LYS A 39 6.19 -15.04 27.60
N GLN A 40 6.12 -13.70 27.54
CA GLN A 40 7.24 -12.88 27.07
C GLN A 40 8.46 -12.96 27.99
N ALA A 41 8.26 -12.99 29.31
CA ALA A 41 9.32 -13.17 30.29
C ALA A 41 9.94 -14.56 30.21
N ALA A 42 9.14 -15.61 29.95
CA ALA A 42 9.66 -16.96 29.73
C ALA A 42 10.56 -17.02 28.48
N GLU A 43 10.17 -16.34 27.39
CA GLU A 43 10.97 -16.24 26.16
C GLU A 43 12.28 -15.47 26.39
N GLN A 44 12.23 -14.35 27.11
CA GLN A 44 13.43 -13.58 27.49
C GLN A 44 14.37 -14.37 28.39
N SER A 45 13.82 -15.14 29.34
CA SER A 45 14.60 -16.02 30.22
C SER A 45 15.32 -17.12 29.42
N ALA A 46 14.63 -17.76 28.46
CA ALA A 46 15.24 -18.76 27.58
C ALA A 46 16.36 -18.15 26.72
N ALA A 47 16.16 -16.95 26.19
CA ALA A 47 17.17 -16.23 25.41
C ALA A 47 18.39 -15.84 26.26
N ALA A 48 18.19 -15.38 27.50
CA ALA A 48 19.26 -15.03 28.42
C ALA A 48 20.13 -16.25 28.78
N ILE A 49 19.51 -17.41 29.04
CA ILE A 49 20.23 -18.67 29.30
C ILE A 49 21.02 -19.12 28.07
N ALA A 50 20.44 -19.00 26.87
CA ALA A 50 21.14 -19.32 25.64
C ALA A 50 22.36 -18.41 25.41
N LEU A 51 22.23 -17.11 25.66
CA LEU A 51 23.32 -16.15 25.53
C LEU A 51 24.45 -16.42 26.53
N ALA A 52 24.11 -16.63 27.81
CA ALA A 52 25.09 -16.95 28.85
C ALA A 52 25.85 -18.25 28.52
N ALA A 53 25.17 -19.25 27.94
CA ALA A 53 25.83 -20.48 27.51
C ALA A 53 26.78 -20.26 26.33
N ILE A 54 26.44 -19.38 25.38
CA ILE A 54 27.31 -19.02 24.25
C ILE A 54 28.54 -18.23 24.73
N GLU A 55 28.35 -17.30 25.67
CA GLU A 55 29.44 -16.50 26.23
C GLU A 55 30.42 -17.33 27.07
N ALA A 56 29.93 -18.40 27.72
CA ALA A 56 30.75 -19.34 28.48
C ALA A 56 31.58 -20.30 27.61
N ASP A 57 31.24 -20.45 26.33
CA ASP A 57 31.99 -21.28 25.38
C ASP A 57 33.10 -20.46 24.70
N GLU A 58 34.35 -20.73 25.05
CA GLU A 58 35.51 -20.00 24.49
C GLU A 58 35.60 -20.13 22.95
N GLY A 59 35.19 -21.27 22.39
CA GLY A 59 35.22 -21.52 20.95
C GLY A 59 34.21 -20.66 20.18
N LEU A 60 32.99 -20.54 20.66
CA LEU A 60 31.99 -19.65 20.06
C LEU A 60 32.30 -18.17 20.29
N CYS A 61 32.82 -17.83 21.47
CA CYS A 61 33.16 -16.44 21.79
C CYS A 61 34.31 -15.93 20.89
N THR A 62 35.28 -16.78 20.55
CA THR A 62 36.31 -16.43 19.55
C THR A 62 35.72 -16.26 18.15
N LEU A 63 34.88 -17.18 17.67
CA LEU A 63 34.20 -17.06 16.37
C LEU A 63 33.31 -15.82 16.26
N ALA A 64 32.62 -15.44 17.34
CA ALA A 64 31.78 -14.23 17.36
C ALA A 64 32.62 -12.93 17.27
N ASN A 65 33.86 -12.97 17.77
CA ASN A 65 34.79 -11.85 17.75
C ASN A 65 35.69 -11.83 16.51
N GLU A 66 35.73 -12.89 15.72
CA GLU A 66 36.40 -12.89 14.42
C GLU A 66 35.70 -11.88 13.50
N LYS A 67 36.37 -10.72 13.30
CA LYS A 67 35.91 -9.70 12.37
C LYS A 67 35.69 -10.36 11.01
N ALA A 68 34.43 -10.34 10.55
CA ALA A 68 34.05 -10.86 9.25
C ALA A 68 35.10 -10.43 8.19
N PRO A 69 35.61 -11.37 7.37
CA PRO A 69 36.68 -11.08 6.42
C PRO A 69 36.24 -9.91 5.56
N LYS A 70 37.08 -8.85 5.54
CA LYS A 70 36.85 -7.71 4.66
C LYS A 70 36.74 -8.26 3.25
N LYS A 71 35.54 -8.17 2.68
CA LYS A 71 35.22 -8.61 1.32
C LYS A 71 36.37 -8.13 0.41
N PRO A 72 37.04 -9.03 -0.34
CA PRO A 72 38.19 -8.64 -1.15
C PRO A 72 37.75 -7.49 -2.06
N PRO A 73 38.58 -6.44 -2.19
CA PRO A 73 38.26 -5.31 -3.04
C PRO A 73 37.99 -5.84 -4.44
N ALA A 74 36.83 -5.52 -4.99
CA ALA A 74 36.48 -5.88 -6.36
C ALA A 74 37.56 -5.30 -7.30
N GLU A 75 38.19 -6.18 -8.06
CA GLU A 75 39.23 -5.87 -9.02
C GLU A 75 38.61 -5.11 -10.19
N GLY A 76 38.90 -3.82 -10.29
CA GLY A 76 38.46 -2.99 -11.40
C GLY A 76 38.23 -1.52 -11.04
N THR A 77 39.32 -0.76 -10.96
CA THR A 77 39.51 0.58 -11.58
C THR A 77 40.71 1.27 -10.93
N GLU A 78 41.79 1.39 -11.71
CA GLU A 78 42.93 2.24 -11.39
C GLU A 78 42.51 3.71 -11.27
N GLY A 79 42.92 4.33 -10.17
CA GLY A 79 43.19 5.78 -10.13
C GLY A 79 42.20 6.65 -9.37
N LYS A 80 42.43 6.83 -8.06
CA LYS A 80 42.72 8.15 -7.44
C LYS A 80 42.74 8.11 -5.91
N LYS A 81 43.90 8.55 -5.38
CA LYS A 81 44.24 9.27 -4.12
C LYS A 81 43.55 8.91 -2.79
N PRO A 82 44.32 8.77 -1.68
CA PRO A 82 43.79 8.53 -0.35
C PRO A 82 43.36 9.85 0.31
N GLY A 83 42.17 9.88 0.88
CA GLY A 83 41.73 11.02 1.69
C GLY A 83 40.40 10.81 2.39
N GLY A 84 40.46 10.53 3.70
CA GLY A 84 39.45 10.92 4.70
C GLY A 84 38.10 10.21 4.66
N GLY A 85 37.79 9.45 5.71
CA GLY A 85 36.60 8.59 5.77
C GLY A 85 35.25 9.31 5.68
N LYS A 86 34.29 8.60 5.09
CA LYS A 86 32.83 8.73 5.27
C LYS A 86 32.15 7.58 4.48
N GLY A 87 31.88 6.47 5.16
CA GLY A 87 31.12 5.36 4.58
C GLY A 87 29.61 5.61 4.66
N TRP A 88 28.86 5.01 3.72
CA TRP A 88 27.38 4.84 3.65
C TRP A 88 26.56 5.73 2.69
N LYS A 89 27.14 6.49 1.75
CA LYS A 89 26.35 7.31 0.79
C LYS A 89 26.26 6.84 -0.69
N ASN A 90 26.92 5.76 -1.12
CA ASN A 90 27.04 5.46 -2.57
C ASN A 90 26.09 4.40 -3.17
N TRP A 91 25.08 3.91 -2.45
CA TRP A 91 24.05 3.03 -3.05
C TRP A 91 22.91 3.77 -3.76
N TRP A 92 22.97 5.11 -3.82
CA TRP A 92 22.01 5.98 -4.50
C TRP A 92 22.64 6.74 -5.67
N ALA A 93 23.72 6.24 -6.28
CA ALA A 93 24.23 6.88 -7.49
C ALA A 93 23.12 6.80 -8.56
N PRO A 94 22.51 7.92 -8.97
CA PRO A 94 21.42 7.89 -9.92
C PRO A 94 21.93 7.25 -11.20
N THR A 95 21.23 6.22 -11.68
CA THR A 95 21.46 5.70 -13.03
C THR A 95 21.42 6.89 -13.97
N PRO A 96 22.41 7.07 -14.89
CA PRO A 96 22.38 8.17 -15.83
C PRO A 96 21.04 8.13 -16.56
N ALA A 97 20.23 9.16 -16.33
CA ALA A 97 18.92 9.35 -16.94
C ALA A 97 18.98 10.69 -17.65
N GLY A 98 18.59 10.72 -18.92
CA GLY A 98 18.60 11.95 -19.68
C GLY A 98 18.62 11.72 -21.18
N PRO A 99 18.42 12.79 -21.96
CA PRO A 99 18.43 12.75 -23.42
C PRO A 99 19.78 12.32 -24.01
N ASP A 100 20.88 12.44 -23.26
CA ASP A 100 22.24 12.14 -23.71
C ASP A 100 22.62 10.64 -23.62
N LEU A 101 21.65 9.77 -23.33
CA LEU A 101 21.87 8.32 -23.34
C LEU A 101 22.20 7.85 -24.77
N PRO A 102 23.02 6.79 -24.94
CA PRO A 102 23.27 6.20 -26.25
C PRO A 102 21.96 5.65 -26.84
N ARG A 103 21.63 6.09 -28.06
CA ARG A 103 20.39 5.77 -28.77
C ARG A 103 20.69 4.94 -30.01
N GLU A 104 19.93 3.87 -30.22
CA GLU A 104 19.95 3.04 -31.43
C GLU A 104 18.70 3.38 -32.27
N ALA A 105 18.87 3.82 -33.52
CA ALA A 105 17.74 4.14 -34.38
C ALA A 105 16.98 2.86 -34.78
N ILE A 106 15.66 2.82 -34.53
CA ILE A 106 14.80 1.69 -34.90
C ILE A 106 14.16 1.93 -36.28
N SER A 107 13.74 3.16 -36.57
CA SER A 107 13.13 3.50 -37.86
C SER A 107 14.09 4.31 -38.73
N GLU A 108 14.37 3.83 -39.94
CA GLU A 108 15.16 4.59 -40.93
C GLU A 108 14.36 5.79 -41.48
N ALA A 109 13.06 5.59 -41.73
CA ALA A 109 12.16 6.61 -42.26
C ALA A 109 11.38 7.31 -41.12
N PRO A 110 11.15 8.64 -41.20
CA PRO A 110 10.27 9.35 -40.27
C PRO A 110 8.83 8.83 -40.31
N LEU A 111 8.27 8.51 -39.15
CA LEU A 111 6.90 8.03 -38.98
C LEU A 111 5.97 9.19 -38.57
N PRO A 112 4.75 9.28 -39.14
CA PRO A 112 3.77 10.27 -38.69
C PRO A 112 3.25 9.92 -37.30
N ALA A 113 3.12 10.93 -36.44
CA ALA A 113 2.66 10.82 -35.06
C ALA A 113 1.82 12.03 -34.63
N THR A 114 0.93 11.82 -33.66
CA THR A 114 0.10 12.88 -33.06
C THR A 114 0.59 13.18 -31.64
N VAL A 115 0.82 14.45 -31.32
CA VAL A 115 1.23 14.88 -29.97
C VAL A 115 0.08 14.66 -28.99
N MET A 116 0.28 13.83 -27.97
CA MET A 116 -0.74 13.50 -26.97
C MET A 116 -0.66 14.41 -25.76
N GLU A 117 0.54 14.73 -25.28
CA GLU A 117 0.73 15.57 -24.11
C GLU A 117 2.13 16.20 -24.15
N TRP A 118 2.25 17.47 -23.75
CA TRP A 118 3.55 18.15 -23.61
C TRP A 118 3.64 18.83 -22.24
N LYS A 119 4.68 18.52 -21.47
CA LYS A 119 4.91 19.00 -20.10
C LYS A 119 6.35 19.48 -19.93
N GLY A 120 6.54 20.81 -19.99
CA GLY A 120 7.84 21.43 -19.75
C GLY A 120 8.87 21.04 -20.81
N GLN A 121 9.82 20.16 -20.44
CA GLN A 121 10.93 19.73 -21.31
C GLN A 121 10.67 18.42 -22.05
N PHE A 122 9.51 17.77 -21.88
CA PHE A 122 9.22 16.50 -22.54
C PHE A 122 7.74 16.36 -22.88
N GLY A 123 7.42 15.39 -23.73
CA GLY A 123 6.06 15.03 -24.09
C GLY A 123 5.94 13.61 -24.62
N TRP A 124 4.71 13.26 -24.99
CA TRP A 124 4.34 11.94 -25.51
C TRP A 124 3.68 12.11 -26.87
N VAL A 125 4.10 11.31 -27.84
CA VAL A 125 3.50 11.25 -29.17
C VAL A 125 2.93 9.87 -29.42
N LYS A 126 1.82 9.79 -30.16
CA LYS A 126 1.18 8.55 -30.59
C LYS A 126 1.50 8.29 -32.06
N LEU A 127 2.15 7.17 -32.39
CA LEU A 127 2.42 6.83 -33.79
C LEU A 127 1.11 6.54 -34.52
N VAL A 128 0.97 7.01 -35.77
CA VAL A 128 -0.20 6.72 -36.61
C VAL A 128 -0.16 5.28 -37.12
N GLN A 129 1.04 4.73 -37.32
CA GLN A 129 1.27 3.35 -37.71
C GLN A 129 1.92 2.59 -36.55
N PRO A 130 1.41 1.41 -36.16
CA PRO A 130 2.02 0.59 -35.11
C PRO A 130 3.47 0.24 -35.45
N LEU A 131 4.37 0.32 -34.46
CA LEU A 131 5.78 -0.06 -34.62
C LEU A 131 6.00 -1.52 -34.22
N GLU A 132 6.38 -2.37 -35.18
CA GLU A 132 6.75 -3.76 -34.90
C GLU A 132 8.17 -3.84 -34.31
N HIS A 133 8.29 -3.74 -32.98
CA HIS A 133 9.56 -3.92 -32.28
C HIS A 133 9.37 -4.62 -30.93
N PRO A 134 10.25 -5.58 -30.53
CA PRO A 134 10.11 -6.29 -29.25
C PRO A 134 10.09 -5.39 -28.01
N ALA A 135 10.67 -4.18 -28.09
CA ALA A 135 10.64 -3.20 -27.01
C ALA A 135 9.31 -2.44 -26.91
N ALA A 136 8.50 -2.38 -27.97
CA ALA A 136 7.17 -1.75 -27.94
C ALA A 136 6.21 -2.51 -27.01
N SER A 137 6.40 -3.83 -26.87
CA SER A 137 5.64 -4.67 -25.93
C SER A 137 6.13 -4.58 -24.48
N LYS A 138 7.28 -3.95 -24.21
CA LYS A 138 7.81 -3.80 -22.85
C LYS A 138 7.23 -2.52 -22.22
N ARG A 139 6.73 -2.63 -20.99
CA ARG A 139 6.31 -1.50 -20.12
C ARG A 139 5.08 -0.70 -20.60
N GLU A 140 4.09 -1.37 -21.19
CA GLU A 140 2.78 -0.75 -21.54
C GLU A 140 2.91 0.50 -22.44
N GLY A 141 3.94 0.57 -23.28
CA GLY A 141 4.16 1.69 -24.19
C GLY A 141 4.51 3.03 -23.52
N LYS A 142 4.88 3.08 -22.24
CA LYS A 142 5.25 4.33 -21.53
C LYS A 142 6.65 4.26 -20.94
N VAL A 143 7.50 5.23 -21.29
CA VAL A 143 8.86 5.41 -20.77
C VAL A 143 9.17 6.86 -20.36
N GLN A 144 9.25 7.15 -19.06
CA GLN A 144 10.41 7.79 -18.40
C GLN A 144 10.31 7.58 -16.88
N ASN A 145 11.45 7.44 -16.20
CA ASN A 145 11.59 7.08 -14.78
C ASN A 145 12.16 8.25 -13.94
N GLN A 146 11.54 8.54 -12.79
CA GLN A 146 12.23 8.64 -11.49
C GLN A 146 11.22 8.49 -10.32
N ASP A 147 11.35 7.36 -9.63
CA ASP A 147 11.23 7.12 -8.18
C ASP A 147 10.02 7.68 -7.38
N ILE A 148 9.00 6.84 -7.20
CA ILE A 148 8.70 6.21 -5.90
C ILE A 148 8.33 4.73 -6.16
N HIS A 149 9.28 3.83 -6.01
CA HIS A 149 9.00 2.39 -5.86
C HIS A 149 9.14 2.01 -4.38
N ILE A 150 8.02 1.77 -3.71
CA ILE A 150 7.99 0.81 -2.60
C ILE A 150 7.73 -0.55 -3.25
N VAL A 151 8.77 -1.37 -3.36
CA VAL A 151 8.61 -2.79 -3.71
C VAL A 151 8.21 -3.53 -2.45
N VAL A 152 6.92 -3.86 -2.35
CA VAL A 152 6.44 -5.05 -1.62
C VAL A 152 5.51 -5.79 -2.57
N GLY A 153 5.98 -6.90 -3.14
CA GLY A 153 5.09 -7.92 -3.74
C GLY A 153 4.60 -7.73 -5.18
N GLY A 154 5.33 -7.02 -6.06
CA GLY A 154 5.27 -7.26 -7.51
C GLY A 154 3.89 -7.26 -8.20
N ALA A 155 3.16 -6.14 -8.17
CA ALA A 155 2.19 -5.75 -9.21
C ALA A 155 1.77 -4.28 -8.99
N ILE A 156 2.07 -3.39 -9.94
CA ILE A 156 1.53 -2.02 -9.95
C ILE A 156 0.30 -2.04 -10.86
N MET A 157 -0.89 -1.81 -10.29
CA MET A 157 -2.20 -1.98 -10.96
C MET A 157 -2.76 -0.67 -11.57
N PRO A 158 -3.65 -0.73 -12.58
CA PRO A 158 -4.47 0.38 -13.15
C PRO A 158 -5.39 1.14 -12.16
N PHE A 159 -5.26 0.84 -10.87
CA PHE A 159 -6.05 1.25 -9.72
C PHE A 159 -6.28 2.76 -9.61
N TYR A 160 -5.30 3.59 -9.96
CA TYR A 160 -5.37 5.04 -9.70
C TYR A 160 -6.28 5.79 -10.69
N THR A 161 -6.30 5.38 -11.96
CA THR A 161 -7.04 6.08 -13.03
C THR A 161 -8.54 5.77 -12.97
N GLU A 162 -8.90 4.51 -12.68
CA GLU A 162 -10.29 4.09 -12.46
C GLU A 162 -10.90 4.68 -11.18
N LEU A 163 -10.11 4.78 -10.11
CA LEU A 163 -10.54 5.39 -8.85
C LEU A 163 -10.92 6.87 -9.05
N VAL A 164 -10.14 7.62 -9.84
CA VAL A 164 -10.41 9.04 -10.13
C VAL A 164 -11.65 9.22 -11.02
N ALA A 165 -11.87 8.35 -12.00
CA ALA A 165 -13.06 8.39 -12.86
C ALA A 165 -14.35 8.01 -12.09
N LEU A 166 -14.26 7.04 -11.18
CA LEU A 166 -15.37 6.60 -10.34
C LEU A 166 -15.73 7.63 -9.26
N MET A 167 -14.73 8.27 -8.63
CA MET A 167 -14.95 9.35 -7.66
C MET A 167 -15.64 10.58 -8.28
N ARG A 168 -15.43 10.86 -9.57
CA ARG A 168 -16.19 11.91 -10.30
C ARG A 168 -17.67 11.56 -10.46
N LYS A 169 -18.00 10.27 -10.60
CA LYS A 169 -19.37 9.77 -10.78
C LYS A 169 -20.16 9.74 -9.46
N ASP A 170 -19.49 9.52 -8.33
CA ASP A 170 -20.13 9.56 -7.00
C ASP A 170 -20.24 10.97 -6.41
N ALA A 171 -19.39 11.92 -6.81
CA ALA A 171 -19.58 13.34 -6.46
C ALA A 171 -20.94 13.88 -6.95
N THR A 172 -21.42 13.42 -8.11
CA THR A 172 -22.77 13.71 -8.63
C THR A 172 -23.88 13.07 -7.79
N THR A 173 -23.65 11.87 -7.26
CA THR A 173 -24.60 11.17 -6.36
C THR A 173 -24.68 11.84 -4.99
N ILE A 174 -23.54 12.29 -4.44
CA ILE A 174 -23.47 13.08 -3.20
C ILE A 174 -24.14 14.44 -3.40
N ALA A 175 -23.93 15.10 -4.55
CA ALA A 175 -24.64 16.33 -4.89
C ALA A 175 -26.17 16.12 -4.95
N ALA A 176 -26.63 15.00 -5.52
CA ALA A 176 -28.05 14.65 -5.55
C ALA A 176 -28.64 14.37 -4.16
N LEU A 177 -27.87 13.72 -3.27
CA LEU A 177 -28.24 13.50 -1.86
C LEU A 177 -28.33 14.80 -1.06
N LEU A 178 -27.40 15.74 -1.28
CA LEU A 178 -27.43 17.07 -0.68
C LEU A 178 -28.64 17.89 -1.17
N ILE A 179 -28.99 17.79 -2.46
CA ILE A 179 -30.23 18.35 -3.04
C ILE A 179 -31.48 17.71 -2.41
N HIS A 180 -31.43 16.41 -2.09
CA HIS A 180 -32.53 15.71 -1.43
C HIS A 180 -32.69 16.11 0.05
N LEU A 181 -31.59 16.30 0.77
CA LEU A 181 -31.58 16.79 2.16
C LEU A 181 -32.03 18.26 2.25
N GLN A 182 -31.72 19.08 1.25
CA GLN A 182 -32.21 20.46 1.11
C GLN A 182 -33.74 20.53 1.02
N ARG A 183 -34.39 19.55 0.37
CA ARG A 183 -35.86 19.46 0.31
C ARG A 183 -36.50 19.14 1.67
N ALA A 184 -35.71 18.68 2.65
CA ALA A 184 -36.18 18.35 4.01
C ALA A 184 -36.23 19.56 4.98
N ARG A 185 -36.17 20.80 4.47
CA ARG A 185 -36.65 22.03 5.16
C ARG A 185 -35.79 22.54 6.33
N LEU A 186 -34.46 22.53 6.21
CA LEU A 186 -33.58 23.35 7.06
C LEU A 186 -33.12 24.59 6.28
N GLN A 187 -33.45 25.79 6.78
CA GLN A 187 -33.01 27.07 6.25
C GLN A 187 -31.50 27.26 6.49
N VAL A 188 -30.66 26.71 5.60
CA VAL A 188 -29.24 27.03 5.54
C VAL A 188 -28.95 27.63 4.16
N ASP A 189 -28.18 28.72 4.15
CA ASP A 189 -27.85 29.50 2.96
C ASP A 189 -27.23 28.60 1.86
N TYR A 190 -28.00 28.41 0.78
CA TYR A 190 -27.72 27.48 -0.32
C TYR A 190 -26.34 27.71 -0.93
N ASN A 191 -25.93 28.97 -1.06
CA ASN A 191 -24.66 29.32 -1.68
C ASN A 191 -23.48 28.96 -0.77
N LEU A 192 -23.64 29.10 0.55
CA LEU A 192 -22.59 28.77 1.50
C LEU A 192 -22.38 27.26 1.61
N LEU A 193 -23.47 26.48 1.60
CA LEU A 193 -23.38 25.01 1.66
C LEU A 193 -22.78 24.42 0.37
N LEU A 194 -23.19 24.92 -0.80
CA LEU A 194 -22.65 24.48 -2.09
C LEU A 194 -21.17 24.86 -2.24
N PHE A 195 -20.80 26.06 -1.79
CA PHE A 195 -19.41 26.54 -1.80
C PHE A 195 -18.54 25.73 -0.83
N ARG A 196 -19.03 25.44 0.38
CA ARG A 196 -18.34 24.57 1.36
C ARG A 196 -18.22 23.13 0.86
N ALA A 197 -19.24 22.58 0.20
CA ALA A 197 -19.20 21.23 -0.38
C ALA A 197 -18.22 21.15 -1.57
N ALA A 198 -18.21 22.13 -2.46
CA ALA A 198 -17.25 22.19 -3.58
C ALA A 198 -15.81 22.41 -3.09
N ALA A 199 -15.62 23.24 -2.06
CA ALA A 199 -14.35 23.41 -1.38
C ALA A 199 -13.92 22.10 -0.70
N LEU A 200 -14.84 21.38 -0.05
CA LEU A 200 -14.59 20.07 0.56
C LEU A 200 -14.19 19.01 -0.45
N ILE A 201 -14.83 18.94 -1.62
CA ILE A 201 -14.45 18.01 -2.69
C ILE A 201 -13.06 18.32 -3.24
N ARG A 202 -12.71 19.61 -3.40
CA ARG A 202 -11.37 20.05 -3.83
C ARG A 202 -10.32 19.79 -2.75
N LEU A 203 -10.66 20.06 -1.49
CA LEU A 203 -9.83 19.78 -0.33
C LEU A 203 -9.62 18.26 -0.19
N PHE A 204 -10.64 17.45 -0.39
CA PHE A 204 -10.63 15.98 -0.33
C PHE A 204 -9.73 15.36 -1.41
N LYS A 205 -9.74 15.92 -2.62
CA LYS A 205 -8.82 15.52 -3.70
C LYS A 205 -7.35 15.77 -3.34
N HIS A 206 -7.07 16.85 -2.59
CA HIS A 206 -5.73 17.17 -2.10
C HIS A 206 -5.36 16.39 -0.83
N LEU A 207 -6.32 16.21 0.09
CA LEU A 207 -6.13 15.52 1.35
C LEU A 207 -5.91 14.03 1.14
N MET A 208 -6.60 13.37 0.21
CA MET A 208 -6.43 11.91 0.01
C MET A 208 -5.04 11.52 -0.51
N VAL A 209 -4.43 12.37 -1.35
CA VAL A 209 -3.05 12.16 -1.83
C VAL A 209 -2.06 12.38 -0.70
N ASN A 210 -2.21 13.48 0.04
CA ASN A 210 -1.30 13.81 1.14
C ASN A 210 -1.50 12.93 2.38
N TYR A 211 -2.73 12.49 2.68
CA TYR A 211 -3.07 11.73 3.89
C TYR A 211 -2.66 10.26 3.77
N ALA A 212 -2.71 9.65 2.58
CA ALA A 212 -2.17 8.30 2.40
C ALA A 212 -0.64 8.27 2.58
N GLU A 213 0.05 9.30 2.08
CA GLU A 213 1.49 9.48 2.24
C GLU A 213 1.87 9.86 3.68
N GLU A 214 1.17 10.83 4.29
CA GLU A 214 1.42 11.27 5.67
C GLU A 214 1.00 10.22 6.71
N PHE A 215 -0.07 9.46 6.49
CA PHE A 215 -0.47 8.36 7.36
C PHE A 215 0.53 7.20 7.25
N GLY A 216 0.96 6.84 6.04
CA GLY A 216 2.02 5.84 5.83
C GLY A 216 3.35 6.27 6.46
N HIS A 217 3.72 7.55 6.31
CA HIS A 217 4.92 8.13 6.91
C HIS A 217 4.82 8.21 8.44
N SER A 218 3.68 8.65 8.98
CA SER A 218 3.45 8.76 10.42
C SER A 218 3.37 7.39 11.09
N LEU A 219 2.74 6.40 10.45
CA LEU A 219 2.70 5.02 10.94
C LEU A 219 4.10 4.40 10.92
N ARG A 220 4.88 4.64 9.86
CA ARG A 220 6.28 4.19 9.75
C ARG A 220 7.17 4.86 10.81
N LEU A 221 7.04 6.17 11.02
CA LEU A 221 7.71 6.88 12.11
C LEU A 221 7.27 6.40 13.50
N LEU A 222 5.98 6.12 13.70
CA LEU A 222 5.47 5.60 14.97
C LEU A 222 6.03 4.21 15.28
N ILE A 223 6.11 3.35 14.26
CA ILE A 223 6.68 2.00 14.33
C ILE A 223 8.20 2.07 14.56
N GLU A 224 8.92 2.89 13.80
CA GLU A 224 10.38 3.07 13.91
C GLU A 224 10.78 3.72 15.25
N GLN A 225 10.02 4.71 15.72
CA GLN A 225 10.30 5.38 17.01
C GLN A 225 9.87 4.55 18.24
N ASN A 226 9.01 3.55 18.08
CA ASN A 226 8.62 2.66 19.18
C ASN A 226 9.51 1.41 19.28
N MET A 227 10.31 1.09 18.26
CA MET A 227 11.21 -0.06 18.29
C MET A 227 12.61 0.23 18.88
N GLU A 228 13.02 1.49 19.03
CA GLU A 228 14.25 1.85 19.76
C GLU A 228 14.00 3.08 20.65
N LEU A 229 13.62 2.85 21.91
CA LEU A 229 13.38 3.92 22.89
C LEU A 229 14.69 4.60 23.30
N ARG A 230 15.10 5.64 22.56
CA ARG A 230 16.16 6.56 22.99
C ARG A 230 15.60 7.51 24.07
N PRO A 231 16.28 7.67 25.22
CA PRO A 231 15.83 8.55 26.31
C PRO A 231 15.54 10.00 25.88
N ALA A 232 16.26 10.49 24.88
CA ALA A 232 16.07 11.84 24.34
C ALA A 232 14.75 12.02 23.56
N ASP A 233 14.25 10.97 22.90
CA ASP A 233 12.99 11.03 22.15
C ASP A 233 11.77 10.93 23.08
N ASN A 234 11.93 10.24 24.23
CA ASN A 234 10.93 10.25 25.30
C ASN A 234 10.73 11.65 25.90
N GLN A 235 11.80 12.43 26.07
CA GLN A 235 11.68 13.82 26.54
C GLN A 235 10.94 14.71 25.52
N LYS A 236 11.20 14.54 24.20
CA LYS A 236 10.46 15.26 23.15
C LYS A 236 8.99 14.89 23.13
N ARG A 237 8.66 13.61 23.26
CA ARG A 237 7.28 13.12 23.35
C ARG A 237 6.57 13.67 24.58
N LEU A 238 7.23 13.65 25.74
CA LEU A 238 6.70 14.21 26.98
C LEU A 238 6.49 15.72 26.87
N ALA A 239 7.41 16.45 26.24
CA ALA A 239 7.26 17.88 25.98
C ALA A 239 6.05 18.16 25.08
N ARG A 240 5.90 17.45 23.96
CA ARG A 240 4.72 17.57 23.08
C ARG A 240 3.42 17.23 23.80
N PHE A 241 3.43 16.20 24.64
CA PHE A 241 2.27 15.81 25.43
C PHE A 241 1.88 16.89 26.45
N LYS A 242 2.87 17.50 27.12
CA LYS A 242 2.63 18.64 28.02
C LYS A 242 2.07 19.84 27.25
N THR A 243 2.67 20.21 26.13
CA THR A 243 2.16 21.29 25.27
C THR A 243 0.73 21.03 24.80
N PHE A 244 0.40 19.79 24.44
CA PHE A 244 -0.97 19.41 24.10
C PHE A 244 -1.92 19.53 25.29
N HIS A 245 -1.51 19.13 26.50
CA HIS A 245 -2.33 19.26 27.71
C HIS A 245 -2.56 20.71 28.16
N GLU A 246 -1.60 21.59 27.87
CA GLU A 246 -1.67 23.02 28.18
C GLU A 246 -2.50 23.81 27.14
N ASP A 247 -2.82 23.21 25.99
CA ASP A 247 -3.61 23.84 24.94
C ASP A 247 -5.08 24.03 25.38
N PRO A 248 -5.63 25.26 25.36
CA PRO A 248 -7.02 25.50 25.73
C PRO A 248 -8.03 24.77 24.83
N SER A 249 -7.65 24.40 23.61
CA SER A 249 -8.49 23.64 22.67
C SER A 249 -8.46 22.12 22.92
N MET A 250 -7.58 21.62 23.80
CA MET A 250 -7.36 20.20 24.04
C MET A 250 -8.65 19.45 24.35
N LEU A 251 -9.50 20.01 25.21
CA LEU A 251 -10.77 19.35 25.57
C LEU A 251 -11.70 19.21 24.36
N ALA A 252 -11.79 20.22 23.51
CA ALA A 252 -12.59 20.17 22.29
C ALA A 252 -12.01 19.14 21.30
N LEU A 253 -10.69 19.10 21.13
CA LEU A 253 -10.00 18.13 20.28
C LEU A 253 -10.20 16.69 20.76
N LEU A 254 -10.07 16.43 22.07
CA LEU A 254 -10.29 15.12 22.66
C LEU A 254 -11.74 14.67 22.53
N LYS A 255 -12.71 15.57 22.73
CA LYS A 255 -14.13 15.24 22.51
C LYS A 255 -14.38 14.91 21.05
N ARG A 256 -13.88 15.73 20.10
CA ARG A 256 -13.99 15.47 18.66
C ARG A 256 -13.40 14.10 18.27
N ALA A 257 -12.21 13.79 18.78
CA ALA A 257 -11.56 12.50 18.56
C ALA A 257 -12.36 11.35 19.18
N SER A 258 -12.88 11.53 20.41
CA SER A 258 -13.69 10.53 21.11
C SER A 258 -14.95 10.17 20.32
N VAL A 259 -15.69 11.16 19.80
CA VAL A 259 -16.91 10.88 19.03
C VAL A 259 -16.59 10.21 17.68
N SER A 260 -15.48 10.57 17.04
CA SER A 260 -15.02 9.90 15.82
C SER A 260 -14.59 8.44 16.09
N LEU A 261 -13.93 8.20 17.23
CA LEU A 261 -13.57 6.87 17.70
C LEU A 261 -14.80 6.02 18.00
N GLN A 262 -15.86 6.58 18.60
CA GLN A 262 -17.12 5.86 18.83
C GLN A 262 -17.71 5.32 17.51
N LEU A 263 -17.72 6.15 16.46
CA LEU A 263 -18.22 5.72 15.15
C LEU A 263 -17.36 4.61 14.53
N MET A 264 -16.03 4.73 14.61
CA MET A 264 -15.11 3.68 14.12
C MET A 264 -15.23 2.39 14.93
N GLN A 265 -15.28 2.48 16.27
CA GLN A 265 -15.46 1.34 17.16
C GLN A 265 -16.78 0.64 16.89
N HIS A 266 -17.86 1.39 16.62
CA HIS A 266 -19.14 0.82 16.22
C HIS A 266 -19.03 0.06 14.90
N ALA A 267 -18.35 0.64 13.90
CA ALA A 267 -18.10 -0.04 12.62
C ALA A 267 -17.30 -1.35 12.82
N THR A 268 -16.22 -1.31 13.60
CA THR A 268 -15.40 -2.47 13.93
C THR A 268 -16.19 -3.52 14.70
N ALA A 269 -16.96 -3.12 15.71
CA ALA A 269 -17.77 -4.05 16.51
C ALA A 269 -18.79 -4.80 15.65
N ILE A 270 -19.39 -4.14 14.64
CA ILE A 270 -20.31 -4.80 13.71
C ILE A 270 -19.56 -5.70 12.73
N ALA A 271 -18.43 -5.23 12.21
CA ALA A 271 -17.60 -6.00 11.28
C ALA A 271 -17.02 -7.28 11.90
N CYS A 272 -16.69 -7.24 13.19
CA CYS A 272 -16.12 -8.37 13.94
C CYS A 272 -17.17 -9.23 14.63
N ARG A 273 -18.46 -8.86 14.62
CA ARG A 273 -19.49 -9.64 15.30
C ARG A 273 -19.68 -10.94 14.53
N GLU A 274 -19.34 -12.06 15.16
CA GLU A 274 -19.69 -13.39 14.67
C GLU A 274 -21.21 -13.51 14.57
N SER A 275 -21.77 -13.22 13.39
CA SER A 275 -23.21 -13.14 13.21
C SER A 275 -23.73 -14.30 12.36
N GLY A 276 -23.80 -15.47 13.00
CA GLY A 276 -24.52 -16.64 12.49
C GLY A 276 -23.81 -17.40 11.37
N PRO A 277 -24.54 -18.24 10.61
CA PRO A 277 -23.96 -19.20 9.67
C PRO A 277 -23.41 -18.56 8.38
N GLU A 278 -23.55 -17.24 8.20
CA GLU A 278 -23.07 -16.58 6.99
C GLU A 278 -21.57 -16.24 7.11
N PRO A 279 -20.74 -16.51 6.08
CA PRO A 279 -19.33 -16.12 6.11
C PRO A 279 -19.15 -14.62 6.32
N ALA A 280 -18.16 -14.22 7.14
CA ALA A 280 -17.85 -12.82 7.46
C ALA A 280 -17.80 -11.92 6.21
N LEU A 281 -17.21 -12.42 5.12
CA LEU A 281 -17.12 -11.67 3.86
C LEU A 281 -18.49 -11.27 3.28
N LYS A 282 -19.48 -12.17 3.35
CA LYS A 282 -20.85 -11.89 2.89
C LYS A 282 -21.52 -10.85 3.79
N GLN A 283 -21.25 -10.92 5.09
CA GLN A 283 -21.77 -9.94 6.05
C GLN A 283 -21.20 -8.54 5.79
N LEU A 284 -19.88 -8.43 5.56
CA LEU A 284 -19.24 -7.17 5.21
C LEU A 284 -19.75 -6.62 3.87
N ALA A 285 -20.09 -7.49 2.91
CA ALA A 285 -20.66 -7.08 1.63
C ALA A 285 -22.14 -6.66 1.69
N SER A 286 -22.85 -6.95 2.79
CA SER A 286 -24.29 -6.70 2.92
C SER A 286 -24.67 -5.24 3.21
N GLN A 287 -23.70 -4.33 3.22
CA GLN A 287 -23.86 -2.91 3.59
C GLN A 287 -24.39 -2.66 5.02
N LYS A 288 -24.45 -3.70 5.86
CA LYS A 288 -24.94 -3.60 7.24
C LYS A 288 -24.08 -2.66 8.08
N VAL A 289 -22.77 -2.64 7.85
CA VAL A 289 -21.85 -1.76 8.60
C VAL A 289 -22.16 -0.30 8.27
N GLU A 290 -22.28 0.04 6.99
CA GLU A 290 -22.55 1.40 6.53
C GLU A 290 -23.92 1.92 7.01
N GLN A 291 -24.96 1.08 6.97
CA GLN A 291 -26.30 1.43 7.44
C GLN A 291 -26.34 1.64 8.96
N ALA A 292 -25.67 0.75 9.71
CA ALA A 292 -25.61 0.86 11.15
C ALA A 292 -24.77 2.06 11.60
N THR A 293 -23.61 2.31 10.97
CA THR A 293 -22.79 3.49 11.29
C THR A 293 -23.49 4.78 10.88
N SER A 294 -24.24 4.80 9.78
CA SER A 294 -25.07 5.95 9.41
C SER A 294 -26.16 6.24 10.44
N SER A 295 -26.81 5.19 10.95
CA SER A 295 -27.82 5.31 12.00
C SER A 295 -27.20 5.77 13.32
N HIS A 296 -26.02 5.25 13.67
CA HIS A 296 -25.28 5.68 14.86
C HIS A 296 -24.81 7.13 14.76
N LEU A 297 -24.35 7.56 13.58
CA LEU A 297 -24.01 8.96 13.30
C LEU A 297 -25.22 9.87 13.53
N GLN A 298 -26.41 9.51 13.03
CA GLN A 298 -27.62 10.29 13.28
C GLN A 298 -27.93 10.41 14.78
N SER A 299 -27.75 9.31 15.54
CA SER A 299 -27.93 9.32 17.00
C SER A 299 -26.92 10.23 17.71
N ILE A 300 -25.65 10.19 17.29
CA ILE A 300 -24.59 11.08 17.79
C ILE A 300 -24.97 12.55 17.52
N LEU A 301 -25.32 12.87 16.28
CA LEU A 301 -25.66 14.25 15.86
C LEU A 301 -26.88 14.80 16.59
N ALA A 302 -27.89 13.96 16.88
CA ALA A 302 -29.06 14.36 17.65
C ALA A 302 -28.71 14.83 19.08
N ASN A 303 -27.65 14.27 19.67
CA ASN A 303 -27.21 14.61 21.03
C ASN A 303 -26.36 15.88 21.10
N PHE A 304 -25.84 16.39 19.98
CA PHE A 304 -24.93 17.54 19.96
C PHE A 304 -25.59 18.86 20.39
N SER A 305 -26.91 19.00 20.19
CA SER A 305 -27.66 20.16 20.65
C SER A 305 -27.57 20.43 22.16
N ARG A 306 -27.08 19.46 22.95
CA ARG A 306 -26.96 19.54 24.40
C ARG A 306 -25.57 19.95 24.90
N ASP A 307 -24.53 19.90 24.06
CA ASP A 307 -23.16 20.21 24.47
C ASP A 307 -22.69 21.54 23.84
N LEU A 308 -22.80 22.63 24.61
CA LEU A 308 -22.39 23.98 24.20
C LEU A 308 -20.87 24.15 24.07
N SER A 309 -20.07 23.18 24.55
CA SER A 309 -18.60 23.29 24.55
C SER A 309 -17.94 22.73 23.29
N LEU A 310 -18.73 22.16 22.37
CA LEU A 310 -18.23 21.62 21.11
C LEU A 310 -18.33 22.68 20.01
N ASP A 311 -17.25 22.82 19.24
CA ASP A 311 -17.32 23.45 17.92
C ASP A 311 -18.09 22.52 16.99
N LEU A 312 -19.39 22.80 16.84
CA LEU A 312 -20.30 21.97 16.07
C LEU A 312 -19.86 21.83 14.61
N ASP A 313 -19.35 22.90 13.99
CA ASP A 313 -18.96 22.87 12.58
C ASP A 313 -17.81 21.88 12.35
N ASP A 314 -16.79 21.96 13.19
CA ASP A 314 -15.59 21.13 13.10
C ASP A 314 -15.85 19.65 13.48
N VAL A 315 -16.66 19.42 14.51
CA VAL A 315 -17.02 18.06 14.94
C VAL A 315 -17.93 17.37 13.91
N VAL A 316 -18.93 18.08 13.40
CA VAL A 316 -19.81 17.56 12.34
C VAL A 316 -18.99 17.23 11.10
N LEU A 317 -18.06 18.10 10.70
CA LEU A 317 -17.19 17.85 9.55
C LEU A 317 -16.34 16.60 9.72
N THR A 318 -15.73 16.44 10.90
CA THR A 318 -14.87 15.28 11.20
C THR A 318 -15.66 13.97 11.22
N LEU A 319 -16.89 13.99 11.74
CA LEU A 319 -17.76 12.83 11.72
C LEU A 319 -18.23 12.44 10.33
N TRP A 320 -18.59 13.43 9.49
CA TRP A 320 -18.92 13.18 8.09
C TRP A 320 -17.74 12.58 7.34
N MET A 321 -16.54 13.13 7.51
CA MET A 321 -15.32 12.58 6.91
C MET A 321 -15.08 11.12 7.34
N THR A 322 -15.23 10.83 8.63
CA THR A 322 -15.09 9.47 9.18
C THR A 322 -16.13 8.53 8.58
N GLN A 323 -17.39 8.94 8.51
CA GLN A 323 -18.46 8.15 7.91
C GLN A 323 -18.24 7.93 6.40
N SER A 324 -17.80 8.94 5.67
CA SER A 324 -17.45 8.83 4.25
C SER A 324 -16.33 7.82 4.04
N HIS A 325 -15.29 7.82 4.88
CA HIS A 325 -14.22 6.83 4.80
C HIS A 325 -14.73 5.40 5.05
N ILE A 326 -15.62 5.21 6.02
CA ILE A 326 -16.26 3.91 6.26
C ILE A 326 -17.04 3.48 5.00
N CYS A 327 -17.94 4.31 4.50
CA CYS A 327 -18.75 3.99 3.32
C CYS A 327 -17.89 3.67 2.08
N ILE A 328 -16.84 4.44 1.81
CA ILE A 328 -15.95 4.21 0.67
C ILE A 328 -15.24 2.87 0.80
N ARG A 329 -14.66 2.56 1.97
CA ARG A 329 -13.94 1.30 2.20
C ARG A 329 -14.83 0.08 1.98
N PHE A 330 -16.03 0.10 2.56
CA PHE A 330 -16.97 -1.00 2.39
C PHE A 330 -17.57 -1.06 0.97
N HIS A 331 -17.82 0.08 0.33
CA HIS A 331 -18.23 0.09 -1.07
C HIS A 331 -17.17 -0.55 -2.00
N VAL A 332 -15.89 -0.23 -1.81
CA VAL A 332 -14.78 -0.88 -2.54
C VAL A 332 -14.77 -2.40 -2.25
N PHE A 333 -15.06 -2.80 -1.01
CA PHE A 333 -15.15 -4.20 -0.61
C PHE A 333 -16.28 -4.96 -1.32
N THR A 334 -17.47 -4.34 -1.48
CA THR A 334 -18.59 -4.93 -2.24
C THR A 334 -18.26 -5.14 -3.71
N LYS A 335 -17.36 -4.32 -4.29
CA LYS A 335 -17.01 -4.40 -5.71
C LYS A 335 -15.96 -5.45 -6.02
N TRP A 336 -14.98 -5.67 -5.15
CA TRP A 336 -13.80 -6.48 -5.50
C TRP A 336 -13.74 -7.79 -4.70
N PRO A 337 -13.45 -7.81 -3.39
CA PRO A 337 -13.48 -9.02 -2.57
C PRO A 337 -14.76 -9.85 -2.74
N TYR A 338 -15.92 -9.20 -2.77
CA TYR A 338 -17.19 -9.91 -2.95
C TYR A 338 -17.39 -10.48 -4.36
N LYS A 339 -16.95 -9.77 -5.41
CA LYS A 339 -17.01 -10.32 -6.77
C LYS A 339 -16.04 -11.48 -6.93
N ILE A 340 -14.82 -11.36 -6.39
CA ILE A 340 -13.84 -12.44 -6.36
C ILE A 340 -14.42 -13.63 -5.58
N TRP A 341 -15.12 -13.40 -4.48
CA TRP A 341 -15.84 -14.44 -3.73
C TRP A 341 -16.95 -15.11 -4.52
N THR A 342 -17.77 -14.32 -5.21
CA THR A 342 -18.88 -14.84 -6.00
C THR A 342 -18.37 -15.69 -7.16
N LEU A 343 -17.34 -15.21 -7.86
CA LEU A 343 -16.67 -15.96 -8.94
C LEU A 343 -16.00 -17.22 -8.38
N SER A 344 -15.28 -17.13 -7.27
CA SER A 344 -14.59 -18.29 -6.70
C SER A 344 -15.57 -19.35 -6.18
N LYS A 345 -16.70 -18.95 -5.59
CA LYS A 345 -17.80 -19.85 -5.23
C LYS A 345 -18.42 -20.52 -6.46
N GLN A 346 -18.56 -19.79 -7.57
CA GLN A 346 -19.16 -20.31 -8.80
C GLN A 346 -18.24 -21.29 -9.53
N PHE A 347 -16.94 -21.03 -9.54
CA PHE A 347 -15.98 -21.75 -10.39
C PHE A 347 -15.06 -22.71 -9.62
N ASN A 348 -14.93 -22.56 -8.30
CA ASN A 348 -14.01 -23.37 -7.50
C ASN A 348 -14.50 -23.58 -6.05
N ALA A 349 -15.77 -23.95 -5.89
CA ALA A 349 -16.46 -24.05 -4.60
C ALA A 349 -15.72 -24.92 -3.55
N ALA A 350 -15.07 -26.01 -4.00
CA ALA A 350 -14.38 -26.96 -3.12
C ALA A 350 -13.06 -26.43 -2.55
N VAL A 351 -12.27 -25.73 -3.37
CA VAL A 351 -10.95 -25.18 -2.95
C VAL A 351 -11.13 -23.86 -2.20
N TYR A 352 -12.12 -23.06 -2.61
CA TYR A 352 -12.27 -21.71 -2.12
C TYR A 352 -12.80 -21.62 -0.69
N LEU A 353 -13.74 -22.47 -0.28
CA LEU A 353 -14.19 -22.51 1.12
C LEU A 353 -13.03 -22.82 2.05
N HIS A 354 -12.14 -23.74 1.65
CA HIS A 354 -10.92 -24.06 2.39
C HIS A 354 -9.93 -22.90 2.43
N SER A 355 -9.64 -22.24 1.29
CA SER A 355 -8.70 -21.10 1.27
C SER A 355 -9.24 -19.85 1.98
N MET A 356 -10.56 -19.63 1.99
CA MET A 356 -11.18 -18.56 2.77
C MET A 356 -11.21 -18.86 4.26
N ASP A 357 -11.55 -20.09 4.62
CA ASP A 357 -11.48 -20.56 6.01
C ASP A 357 -10.05 -20.41 6.52
N GLN A 358 -9.06 -20.80 5.72
CA GLN A 358 -7.64 -20.58 5.99
C GLN A 358 -7.29 -19.08 6.09
N PHE A 359 -7.66 -18.23 5.13
CA PHE A 359 -7.37 -16.79 5.16
C PHE A 359 -8.03 -16.06 6.35
N LEU A 360 -9.22 -16.48 6.75
CA LEU A 360 -9.94 -15.90 7.89
C LEU A 360 -9.46 -16.48 9.24
N GLN A 361 -8.98 -17.74 9.27
CA GLN A 361 -8.34 -18.35 10.44
C GLN A 361 -6.84 -18.01 10.55
N GLU A 362 -6.24 -17.42 9.52
CA GLU A 362 -4.82 -17.03 9.49
C GLU A 362 -4.49 -15.91 10.49
N ASP A 363 -5.48 -15.23 11.07
CA ASP A 363 -5.28 -14.30 12.21
C ASP A 363 -5.10 -15.04 13.55
N GLU A 364 -5.59 -16.29 13.69
CA GLU A 364 -5.36 -17.11 14.90
C GLU A 364 -4.14 -18.03 14.77
N ALA A 365 -3.77 -18.44 13.54
CA ALA A 365 -2.70 -19.41 13.30
C ALA A 365 -1.28 -18.81 13.17
N TRP A 366 -1.12 -17.49 13.11
CA TRP A 366 0.20 -16.84 13.02
C TRP A 366 1.12 -17.10 14.24
N HIS A 367 0.60 -17.74 15.30
CA HIS A 367 1.38 -18.16 16.46
C HIS A 367 1.60 -19.67 16.62
N SER A 368 1.08 -20.53 15.74
CA SER A 368 1.33 -21.96 15.90
C SER A 368 1.31 -22.74 14.58
N LYS A 369 2.52 -23.17 14.21
CA LYS A 369 2.89 -24.34 13.41
C LYS A 369 3.06 -24.22 11.89
N LYS A 370 4.33 -24.39 11.51
CA LYS A 370 4.79 -25.18 10.36
C LYS A 370 4.07 -26.54 10.32
N HIS A 371 3.37 -26.83 9.24
CA HIS A 371 3.47 -28.10 8.52
C HIS A 371 2.93 -27.89 7.10
N PHE A 372 3.84 -27.89 6.14
CA PHE A 372 3.57 -27.88 4.70
C PHE A 372 3.74 -29.32 4.25
N ASP A 373 2.65 -29.99 3.87
CA ASP A 373 2.68 -31.36 3.33
C ASP A 373 2.31 -31.39 1.85
N GLN A 374 3.08 -32.18 1.10
CA GLN A 374 3.22 -32.23 -0.35
C GLN A 374 2.07 -32.98 -1.09
N THR A 375 0.82 -32.81 -0.68
CA THR A 375 -0.29 -33.63 -1.23
C THR A 375 -1.11 -32.92 -2.32
N LEU A 376 -0.85 -31.64 -2.62
CA LEU A 376 -1.70 -30.85 -3.54
C LEU A 376 -1.34 -30.94 -5.03
N LEU A 377 -0.29 -31.68 -5.40
CA LEU A 377 0.15 -31.82 -6.81
C LEU A 377 -0.45 -33.03 -7.54
N ALA A 378 -1.28 -33.86 -6.87
CA ALA A 378 -1.87 -35.04 -7.49
C ALA A 378 -3.25 -34.80 -8.14
N ASP A 379 -4.02 -33.80 -7.68
CA ASP A 379 -5.44 -33.66 -8.07
C ASP A 379 -5.73 -32.55 -9.12
N THR A 380 -4.73 -31.80 -9.59
CA THR A 380 -4.93 -30.75 -10.61
C THR A 380 -4.96 -31.23 -12.06
N ASN A 381 -4.90 -32.54 -12.32
CA ASN A 381 -4.86 -33.10 -13.67
C ASN A 381 -6.23 -33.41 -14.31
N MET A 382 -7.27 -32.63 -13.98
CA MET A 382 -8.52 -32.62 -14.75
C MET A 382 -9.15 -31.22 -14.81
N VAL A 383 -8.43 -30.25 -15.41
CA VAL A 383 -9.13 -29.13 -16.04
C VAL A 383 -9.61 -29.60 -17.40
N ASP A 384 -10.92 -29.85 -17.47
CA ASP A 384 -11.67 -30.14 -18.69
C ASP A 384 -11.30 -29.13 -19.79
N LYS A 385 -10.77 -29.63 -20.92
CA LYS A 385 -10.31 -28.80 -22.05
C LYS A 385 -11.41 -27.85 -22.54
N ASP A 386 -12.66 -28.25 -22.38
CA ASP A 386 -13.82 -27.45 -22.77
C ASP A 386 -14.03 -26.24 -21.85
N LYS A 387 -13.66 -26.36 -20.56
CA LYS A 387 -13.67 -25.22 -19.62
C LYS A 387 -12.52 -24.26 -19.89
N ALA A 388 -11.34 -24.77 -20.24
CA ALA A 388 -10.20 -23.93 -20.64
C ALA A 388 -10.52 -23.14 -21.92
N ALA A 389 -11.13 -23.78 -22.93
CA ALA A 389 -11.56 -23.10 -24.16
C ALA A 389 -12.71 -22.10 -23.92
N ALA A 390 -13.60 -22.36 -22.96
CA ALA A 390 -14.63 -21.41 -22.56
C ALA A 390 -14.06 -20.19 -21.80
N ILE A 391 -13.02 -20.40 -20.98
CA ILE A 391 -12.26 -19.33 -20.33
C ILE A 391 -11.57 -18.45 -21.38
N GLU A 392 -10.90 -19.07 -22.36
CA GLU A 392 -10.24 -18.33 -23.45
C GLU A 392 -11.25 -17.54 -24.30
N LYS A 393 -12.41 -18.11 -24.61
CA LYS A 393 -13.51 -17.40 -25.30
C LYS A 393 -14.11 -16.26 -24.49
N LEU A 394 -14.26 -16.39 -23.17
CA LEU A 394 -14.79 -15.33 -22.31
C LEU A 394 -13.77 -14.21 -22.12
N MET A 395 -12.47 -14.54 -22.02
CA MET A 395 -11.40 -13.55 -21.96
C MET A 395 -11.20 -12.80 -23.28
N GLN A 396 -11.42 -13.45 -24.43
CA GLN A 396 -11.39 -12.80 -25.75
C GLN A 396 -12.62 -11.91 -26.03
N LYS A 397 -13.76 -12.17 -25.37
CA LYS A 397 -15.02 -11.45 -25.64
C LYS A 397 -15.13 -10.10 -24.90
N ASP A 398 -14.32 -9.88 -23.87
CA ASP A 398 -14.27 -8.66 -23.05
C ASP A 398 -12.87 -8.01 -23.03
N ASP A 399 -12.11 -8.12 -24.12
CA ASP A 399 -10.80 -7.48 -24.24
C ASP A 399 -10.91 -5.99 -24.60
N TRP A 400 -11.37 -5.18 -23.63
CA TRP A 400 -11.27 -3.71 -23.71
C TRP A 400 -9.82 -3.22 -23.51
N ARG A 401 -8.87 -4.10 -23.18
CA ARG A 401 -7.47 -3.76 -22.90
C ARG A 401 -6.62 -3.67 -24.17
N SER A 402 -7.07 -4.23 -25.29
CA SER A 402 -6.35 -4.17 -26.56
C SER A 402 -6.40 -2.79 -27.26
N GLU A 403 -7.29 -1.88 -26.87
CA GLU A 403 -7.51 -0.65 -27.66
C GLU A 403 -6.62 0.57 -27.32
N VAL A 404 -5.91 0.67 -26.17
CA VAL A 404 -5.56 2.04 -25.70
C VAL A 404 -4.12 2.36 -25.24
N PHE A 405 -3.18 1.42 -25.03
CA PHE A 405 -1.89 1.84 -24.41
C PHE A 405 -0.57 1.56 -25.16
N TRP A 406 -0.58 0.83 -26.27
CA TRP A 406 0.67 0.32 -26.87
C TRP A 406 1.44 1.29 -27.78
N GLU A 407 1.11 2.58 -27.83
CA GLU A 407 1.54 3.45 -28.95
C GLU A 407 2.17 4.79 -28.54
N GLN A 408 2.54 4.99 -27.26
CA GLN A 408 3.17 6.24 -26.84
C GLN A 408 4.70 6.18 -26.97
N VAL A 409 5.28 7.21 -27.56
CA VAL A 409 6.73 7.37 -27.71
C VAL A 409 7.15 8.65 -26.98
N TYR A 410 8.22 8.54 -26.18
CA TYR A 410 8.76 9.67 -25.43
C TYR A 410 9.48 10.66 -26.35
N LEU A 411 9.28 11.96 -26.11
CA LEU A 411 9.92 13.02 -26.90
C LEU A 411 10.48 14.11 -25.97
N HIS A 412 11.78 14.40 -26.07
CA HIS A 412 12.43 15.44 -25.27
C HIS A 412 12.53 16.77 -26.03
N LYS A 413 12.64 17.91 -25.32
CA LYS A 413 12.79 19.25 -25.94
C LYS A 413 14.03 19.35 -26.84
N GLN A 414 15.11 18.66 -26.48
CA GLN A 414 16.34 18.60 -27.29
C GLN A 414 16.16 17.87 -28.63
N ASP A 415 15.10 17.08 -28.77
CA ASP A 415 14.80 16.30 -29.96
C ASP A 415 13.95 17.08 -30.99
N LEU A 416 13.53 18.30 -30.64
CA LEU A 416 12.80 19.21 -31.53
C LEU A 416 13.79 19.95 -32.45
N LYS A 417 13.35 20.29 -33.68
CA LYS A 417 14.12 21.18 -34.56
C LYS A 417 14.44 22.52 -33.88
N GLU A 418 15.63 23.04 -34.19
CA GLU A 418 16.14 24.30 -33.64
C GLU A 418 15.10 25.42 -33.76
N GLY A 419 14.81 26.10 -32.65
CA GLY A 419 13.81 27.17 -32.57
C GLY A 419 12.40 26.76 -32.12
N LYS A 420 12.11 25.46 -31.92
CA LYS A 420 10.85 25.01 -31.31
C LYS A 420 11.02 24.68 -29.83
N GLU A 421 10.25 25.33 -28.96
CA GLU A 421 10.35 25.11 -27.51
C GLU A 421 9.31 24.13 -26.96
N SER A 422 8.18 23.97 -27.64
CA SER A 422 7.07 23.11 -27.23
C SER A 422 6.25 22.68 -28.43
N LEU A 423 5.43 21.64 -28.22
CA LEU A 423 4.44 21.17 -29.19
C LEU A 423 3.04 21.31 -28.61
N SER A 424 2.08 21.74 -29.41
CA SER A 424 0.68 21.77 -29.02
C SER A 424 0.08 20.36 -29.05
N GLU A 425 -0.69 20.01 -28.03
CA GLU A 425 -1.49 18.78 -28.01
C GLU A 425 -2.37 18.68 -29.27
N GLY A 426 -2.41 17.51 -29.90
CA GLY A 426 -3.08 17.26 -31.17
C GLY A 426 -2.27 17.61 -32.44
N ALA A 427 -1.08 18.22 -32.33
CA ALA A 427 -0.26 18.51 -33.50
C ALA A 427 0.23 17.23 -34.20
N MET A 428 0.19 17.22 -35.53
CA MET A 428 0.80 16.17 -36.35
C MET A 428 2.29 16.46 -36.52
N VAL A 429 3.12 15.49 -36.18
CA VAL A 429 4.58 15.56 -36.27
C VAL A 429 5.12 14.34 -37.01
N SER A 430 6.33 14.46 -37.57
CA SER A 430 7.03 13.34 -38.19
C SER A 430 8.25 13.04 -37.34
N VAL A 431 8.38 11.80 -36.85
CA VAL A 431 9.39 11.42 -35.86
C VAL A 431 10.18 10.20 -36.30
N LYS A 432 11.49 10.18 -36.05
CA LYS A 432 12.28 8.96 -36.11
C LYS A 432 12.32 8.32 -34.73
N VAL A 433 11.99 7.03 -34.63
CA VAL A 433 11.97 6.30 -33.37
C VAL A 433 13.33 5.67 -33.08
N TYR A 434 13.80 5.81 -31.83
CA TYR A 434 15.03 5.21 -31.32
C TYR A 434 14.76 4.37 -30.06
N LEU A 435 15.71 3.50 -29.72
CA LEU A 435 15.76 2.72 -28.50
C LEU A 435 16.93 3.18 -27.63
N ASP A 436 16.70 3.37 -26.34
CA ASP A 436 17.75 3.58 -25.36
C ASP A 436 17.56 2.66 -24.13
N SER A 437 18.38 2.85 -23.10
CA SER A 437 18.28 2.06 -21.84
C SER A 437 16.97 2.29 -21.06
N MET A 438 16.23 3.34 -21.38
CA MET A 438 14.95 3.69 -20.76
C MET A 438 13.79 3.09 -21.57
N GLY A 439 13.89 3.05 -22.91
CA GLY A 439 12.97 2.39 -23.83
C GLY A 439 12.81 3.13 -25.17
N LEU A 440 11.59 3.25 -25.69
CA LEU A 440 11.33 3.91 -26.98
C LEU A 440 11.26 5.43 -26.85
N GLY A 441 12.05 6.14 -27.65
CA GLY A 441 12.02 7.59 -27.79
C GLY A 441 11.91 8.05 -29.25
N ALA A 442 11.66 9.35 -29.46
CA ALA A 442 11.47 9.97 -30.77
C ALA A 442 12.44 11.13 -30.98
N VAL A 443 13.00 11.28 -32.19
CA VAL A 443 13.91 12.37 -32.58
C VAL A 443 13.52 13.00 -33.92
N GLU A 444 13.96 14.26 -34.13
CA GLU A 444 13.83 15.04 -35.37
C GLU A 444 12.40 15.46 -35.75
N VAL A 445 11.69 16.12 -34.83
CA VAL A 445 10.33 16.67 -35.05
C VAL A 445 10.33 17.97 -35.86
#